data_AF-A0A383EEV6-F1
#
_entry.id   AF-A0A383EEV6-F1
#
_cell.length_a   1.000
_cell.length_b   1.000
_cell.length_c   1.000
_cell.angle_alpha   90.00
_cell.angle_beta   90.00
_cell.angle_gamma   90.00
#
_symmetry.space_group_name_H-M   'P 1'
#
loop_
_entity.id
_entity.type
_entity.pdbx_description
1 polymer ?
#
loop_
_entity_poly.entity_id
_entity_poly.type
_entity_poly.pdbx_seq_one_letter_code
_entity_poly.pdbx_strand_id
1 'polypeptide(L)'
;MGYSEAETNIIASIARYHRKTLPKKRHESWQNLISKEDKTLVLEMSLILRLAASLDQRPDKVISSVQIKLRENILTIELLPLDRNHDLLLEKWNLGLCRNVIKELKNLDLKVI
;
A
#
# COMPACT_ATOMS: atom_id res chain seq x y z
N MET A 1 3.72 16.61 -24.38
CA MET A 1 3.70 16.60 -22.89
C MET A 1 4.27 15.27 -22.42
N GLY A 2 4.99 15.27 -21.29
CA GLY A 2 6.13 14.38 -21.03
C GLY A 2 5.88 12.93 -20.58
N TYR A 3 4.65 12.42 -20.67
CA TYR A 3 4.36 10.99 -20.45
C TYR A 3 3.60 10.42 -21.63
N SER A 4 3.88 9.17 -21.96
CA SER A 4 3.07 8.37 -22.88
C SER A 4 1.67 8.11 -22.32
N GLU A 5 0.75 7.71 -23.18
CA GLU A 5 -0.60 7.30 -22.75
C GLU A 5 -0.54 6.10 -21.78
N ALA A 6 0.36 5.15 -22.03
CA ALA A 6 0.59 4.01 -21.15
C ALA A 6 1.04 4.45 -19.75
N GLU A 7 2.04 5.33 -19.65
CA GLU A 7 2.51 5.87 -18.37
C GLU A 7 1.41 6.65 -17.65
N THR A 8 0.62 7.43 -18.40
CA THR A 8 -0.52 8.18 -17.85
C THR A 8 -1.55 7.22 -17.23
N ASN A 9 -1.88 6.13 -17.94
CA ASN A 9 -2.80 5.10 -17.45
C ASN A 9 -2.28 4.37 -16.21
N ILE A 10 -0.98 4.08 -16.15
CA ILE A 10 -0.33 3.47 -14.98
C ILE A 10 -0.44 4.39 -13.77
N ILE A 11 -0.02 5.66 -13.91
CA ILE A 11 -0.04 6.65 -12.82
C ILE A 11 -1.48 6.86 -12.31
N ALA A 12 -2.44 7.05 -13.22
CA ALA A 12 -3.85 7.21 -12.86
C ALA A 12 -4.42 5.97 -12.14
N SER A 13 -4.00 4.77 -12.55
CA SER A 13 -4.43 3.53 -11.92
C SER A 13 -3.84 3.36 -10.52
N ILE A 14 -2.56 3.70 -10.31
CA ILE A 14 -1.94 3.71 -8.97
C ILE A 14 -2.67 4.69 -8.05
N ALA A 15 -2.94 5.90 -8.53
CA ALA A 15 -3.68 6.91 -7.79
C ALA A 15 -5.10 6.44 -7.41
N ARG A 16 -5.78 5.73 -8.32
CA ARG A 16 -7.11 5.17 -8.06
C ARG A 16 -7.06 4.04 -7.03
N TYR A 17 -6.19 3.06 -7.24
CA TYR A 17 -6.22 1.79 -6.54
C TYR A 17 -5.49 1.78 -5.20
N HIS A 18 -4.71 2.81 -4.85
CA HIS A 18 -4.21 2.93 -3.47
C HIS A 18 -5.29 3.39 -2.48
N ARG A 19 -6.25 4.26 -2.87
CA ARG A 19 -7.31 4.74 -1.95
C ARG A 19 -8.62 3.99 -2.02
N LYS A 20 -8.99 3.46 -3.21
CA LYS A 20 -10.32 2.88 -3.45
C LYS A 20 -10.30 1.35 -3.40
N THR A 21 -11.34 0.71 -3.92
CA THR A 21 -11.40 -0.75 -4.05
C THR A 21 -10.28 -1.29 -4.93
N LEU A 22 -9.92 -2.56 -4.74
CA LEU A 22 -8.97 -3.25 -5.59
C LEU A 22 -9.44 -3.33 -7.05
N PRO A 23 -8.53 -3.51 -8.03
CA PRO A 23 -8.90 -3.58 -9.43
C PRO A 23 -9.91 -4.69 -9.71
N LYS A 24 -10.92 -4.36 -10.53
CA LYS A 24 -11.92 -5.31 -11.02
C LYS A 24 -11.90 -5.30 -12.53
N LYS A 25 -12.19 -6.44 -13.17
CA LYS A 25 -12.21 -6.57 -14.64
C LYS A 25 -13.10 -5.53 -15.34
N ARG A 26 -14.16 -5.06 -14.68
CA ARG A 26 -15.09 -4.04 -15.18
C ARG A 26 -14.58 -2.59 -15.08
N HIS A 27 -13.47 -2.34 -14.40
CA HIS A 27 -12.94 -0.99 -14.26
C HIS A 27 -12.20 -0.61 -15.53
N GLU A 28 -12.62 0.48 -16.18
CA GLU A 28 -11.95 1.03 -17.36
C GLU A 28 -10.46 1.27 -17.10
N SER A 29 -10.10 1.89 -15.96
CA SER A 29 -8.68 2.08 -15.59
C SER A 29 -7.89 0.77 -15.51
N TRP A 30 -8.53 -0.37 -15.23
CA TRP A 30 -7.87 -1.67 -15.27
C TRP A 30 -7.78 -2.27 -16.68
N GLN A 31 -8.79 -2.00 -17.52
CA GLN A 31 -8.82 -2.45 -18.91
C GLN A 31 -7.81 -1.69 -19.78
N ASN A 32 -7.57 -0.41 -19.47
CA ASN A 32 -6.61 0.45 -20.18
C ASN A 32 -5.15 0.06 -19.92
N LEU A 33 -4.87 -0.80 -18.93
CA LEU A 33 -3.55 -1.41 -18.76
C LEU A 33 -3.43 -2.59 -19.71
N ILE A 34 -2.55 -2.47 -20.70
CA ILE A 34 -2.46 -3.42 -21.82
C ILE A 34 -1.64 -4.64 -21.40
N SER A 35 -0.45 -4.42 -20.84
CA SER A 35 0.47 -5.50 -20.51
C SER A 35 0.20 -6.11 -19.13
N LYS A 36 0.65 -7.35 -18.92
CA LYS A 36 0.59 -8.02 -17.62
C LYS A 36 1.55 -7.34 -16.63
N GLU A 37 2.65 -6.83 -17.15
CA GLU A 37 3.71 -6.13 -16.45
C GLU A 37 3.16 -4.82 -15.87
N ASP A 38 2.41 -4.03 -16.64
CA ASP A 38 1.76 -2.80 -16.16
C ASP A 38 0.72 -3.10 -15.08
N LYS A 39 -0.07 -4.16 -15.25
CA LYS A 39 -1.04 -4.61 -14.24
C LYS A 39 -0.35 -5.00 -12.95
N THR A 40 0.77 -5.70 -13.04
CA THR A 40 1.59 -6.08 -11.88
C THR A 40 2.16 -4.84 -11.22
N LEU A 41 2.80 -3.95 -11.97
CA LEU A 41 3.34 -2.68 -11.48
C LEU A 41 2.29 -1.85 -10.74
N VAL A 42 1.11 -1.69 -11.33
CA VAL A 42 0.00 -0.96 -10.70
C VAL A 42 -0.42 -1.62 -9.39
N LEU A 43 -0.53 -2.95 -9.33
CA LEU A 43 -0.88 -3.66 -8.09
C LEU A 43 0.18 -3.47 -7.00
N GLU A 44 1.46 -3.66 -7.33
CA GLU A 44 2.57 -3.51 -6.38
C GLU A 44 2.63 -2.07 -5.83
N MET A 45 2.65 -1.09 -6.73
CA MET A 45 2.80 0.32 -6.34
C MET A 45 1.57 0.85 -5.61
N SER A 46 0.37 0.40 -5.98
CA SER A 46 -0.86 0.75 -5.24
C SER A 46 -0.83 0.21 -3.82
N LEU A 47 -0.32 -1.01 -3.62
CA LEU A 47 -0.20 -1.61 -2.29
C LEU A 47 0.83 -0.88 -1.44
N ILE A 48 2.01 -0.57 -1.98
CA ILE A 48 3.06 0.20 -1.29
C ILE A 48 2.53 1.58 -0.90
N LEU A 49 1.91 2.29 -1.85
CA LEU A 49 1.39 3.64 -1.59
C LEU A 49 0.24 3.61 -0.56
N ARG A 50 -0.60 2.57 -0.56
CA ARG A 50 -1.63 2.38 0.46
C ARG A 50 -1.03 2.20 1.85
N LEU A 51 0.02 1.40 1.99
CA LEU A 51 0.70 1.20 3.27
C LEU A 51 1.37 2.49 3.74
N ALA A 52 2.07 3.19 2.84
CA ALA A 52 2.68 4.48 3.15
C ALA A 52 1.62 5.51 3.60
N ALA A 53 0.51 5.64 2.87
CA ALA A 53 -0.58 6.54 3.23
C ALA A 53 -1.25 6.16 4.56
N SER A 54 -1.26 4.88 4.95
CA SER A 54 -1.78 4.47 6.27
C SER A 54 -0.88 4.89 7.44
N LEU A 55 0.39 5.16 7.18
CA LEU A 55 1.35 5.66 8.17
C LEU A 55 1.38 7.19 8.23
N ASP A 56 1.09 7.86 7.11
CA ASP A 56 1.12 9.32 6.98
C ASP A 56 -0.23 9.96 7.39
N GLN A 57 -0.58 9.82 8.67
CA GLN A 57 -1.90 10.19 9.20
C GLN A 57 -1.85 11.37 10.17
N ARG A 58 -0.65 11.83 10.52
CA ARG A 58 -0.43 13.01 11.38
C ARG A 58 0.50 13.98 10.68
N PRO A 59 0.38 15.30 10.94
CA PRO A 59 1.36 16.28 10.50
C PRO A 59 2.75 16.02 11.11
N ASP A 60 2.80 15.47 12.32
CA ASP A 60 4.02 15.24 13.07
C ASP A 60 4.70 13.93 12.69
N LYS A 61 6.05 13.97 12.61
CA LYS A 61 6.88 12.80 12.35
C LYS A 61 7.05 12.00 13.64
N VAL A 62 6.24 10.97 13.82
CA VAL A 62 6.29 10.12 15.04
C VAL A 62 7.00 8.78 14.86
N ILE A 63 7.25 8.33 13.62
CA ILE A 63 7.93 7.06 13.30
C ILE A 63 9.40 7.33 12.96
N SER A 64 10.33 6.63 13.61
CA SER A 64 11.76 6.64 13.24
C SER A 64 12.09 5.63 12.15
N SER A 65 11.47 4.44 12.20
CA SER A 65 11.69 3.40 11.21
C SER A 65 10.57 2.37 11.15
N VAL A 66 10.51 1.68 10.02
CA VAL A 66 9.58 0.58 9.74
C VAL A 66 10.41 -0.66 9.48
N GLN A 67 10.26 -1.69 10.31
CA GLN A 67 10.91 -2.99 10.09
C GLN A 67 9.91 -3.99 9.54
N ILE A 68 10.27 -4.66 8.45
CA ILE A 68 9.40 -5.63 7.79
C ILE A 68 10.08 -6.99 7.80
N LYS A 69 9.36 -8.01 8.28
CA LYS A 69 9.81 -9.40 8.30
C LYS A 69 8.72 -10.28 7.70
N LEU A 70 9.09 -11.12 6.73
CA LEU A 70 8.24 -12.17 6.20
C LEU A 70 8.76 -13.51 6.72
N ARG A 71 7.92 -14.24 7.45
CA ARG A 71 8.19 -15.63 7.85
C ARG A 71 6.97 -16.46 7.51
N GLU A 72 7.19 -17.54 6.77
CA GLU A 72 6.12 -18.37 6.20
C GLU A 72 5.12 -17.49 5.43
N ASN A 73 3.90 -17.33 5.95
CA ASN A 73 2.84 -16.53 5.34
C ASN A 73 2.50 -15.25 6.13
N ILE A 74 3.28 -14.92 7.16
CA ILE A 74 2.99 -13.80 8.06
C ILE A 74 3.93 -12.64 7.72
N LEU A 75 3.35 -11.55 7.22
CA LEU A 75 4.04 -10.27 7.06
C LEU A 75 3.95 -9.50 8.37
N THR A 76 5.07 -9.39 9.08
CA THR A 76 5.17 -8.60 10.31
C THR A 76 5.73 -7.23 9.99
N ILE A 77 4.99 -6.17 10.35
CA ILE A 77 5.44 -4.78 10.27
C ILE A 77 5.57 -4.25 11.70
N GLU A 78 6.79 -3.91 12.08
CA GLU A 78 7.11 -3.31 13.38
C GLU A 78 7.41 -1.82 13.18
N LEU A 79 6.70 -0.97 13.93
CA LEU A 79 6.90 0.47 13.89
C LEU A 79 7.73 0.93 15.09
N LEU A 80 8.87 1.55 14.82
CA LEU A 80 9.71 2.14 15.87
C LEU A 80 9.38 3.63 16.01
N PRO A 81 9.07 4.12 17.22
CA PRO A 81 8.76 5.52 17.42
C PRO A 81 10.03 6.39 17.34
N LEU A 82 9.84 7.66 17.02
CA LEU A 82 10.92 8.65 16.99
C LEU A 82 11.34 9.10 18.40
N ASP A 83 10.39 9.15 19.32
CA ASP A 83 10.60 9.44 20.74
C ASP A 83 9.90 8.34 21.55
N ARG A 84 10.46 7.94 22.70
CA ARG A 84 9.85 6.95 23.60
C ARG A 84 8.49 7.39 24.16
N ASN A 85 8.22 8.69 24.15
CA ASN A 85 6.95 9.26 24.60
C ASN A 85 5.85 9.23 23.52
N HIS A 86 6.18 8.92 22.26
CA HIS A 86 5.19 8.76 21.20
C HIS A 86 4.62 7.34 21.18
N ASP A 87 3.34 7.19 21.52
CA ASP A 87 2.60 5.99 21.13
C ASP A 87 2.31 6.02 19.62
N LEU A 88 2.32 4.83 19.01
CA LEU A 88 2.04 4.65 17.58
C LEU A 88 0.69 3.95 17.38
N LEU A 89 -0.27 4.14 18.30
CA LEU A 89 -1.53 3.39 18.28
C LEU A 89 -2.34 3.66 17.01
N LEU A 90 -2.38 4.93 16.56
CA LEU A 90 -3.08 5.34 15.35
C LEU A 90 -2.45 4.71 14.09
N GLU A 91 -1.12 4.77 13.99
CA GLU A 91 -0.34 4.26 12.87
C GLU A 91 -0.49 2.73 12.76
N LYS A 92 -0.42 2.04 13.92
CA LYS A 92 -0.63 0.58 13.99
C LYS A 92 -2.07 0.20 13.61
N TRP A 93 -3.05 0.95 14.10
CA TRP A 93 -4.46 0.74 13.75
C TRP A 93 -4.69 0.89 12.25
N ASN A 94 -4.20 1.98 11.65
CA ASN A 94 -4.37 2.27 10.23
C ASN A 94 -3.66 1.24 9.33
N LEU A 95 -2.45 0.79 9.69
CA LEU A 95 -1.82 -0.35 9.02
C LEU A 95 -2.70 -1.60 9.11
N GLY A 96 -3.30 -1.85 10.27
CA GLY A 96 -4.21 -2.98 10.50
C GLY A 96 -5.38 -3.01 9.52
N LEU A 97 -5.88 -1.86 9.08
CA LEU A 97 -6.95 -1.76 8.07
C LEU A 97 -6.53 -2.30 6.69
N CYS A 98 -5.22 -2.39 6.42
CA CYS A 98 -4.69 -2.94 5.17
C CYS A 98 -4.64 -4.47 5.14
N ARG A 99 -4.97 -5.17 6.24
CA ARG A 99 -4.86 -6.64 6.35
C ARG A 99 -5.61 -7.37 5.24
N ASN A 100 -6.86 -6.99 4.96
CA ASN A 100 -7.68 -7.66 3.94
C ASN A 100 -7.09 -7.49 2.54
N VAL A 101 -6.55 -6.31 2.26
CA VAL A 101 -5.94 -5.99 0.96
C VAL A 101 -4.69 -6.82 0.72
N ILE A 102 -3.82 -6.91 1.74
CA ILE A 102 -2.62 -7.75 1.68
C ILE A 102 -3.01 -9.20 1.49
N LYS A 103 -4.03 -9.68 2.22
CA LYS A 103 -4.51 -11.05 2.07
C LYS A 103 -5.04 -11.32 0.66
N GLU A 104 -5.86 -10.43 0.12
CA GLU A 104 -6.44 -10.59 -1.21
C GLU A 104 -5.40 -10.55 -2.33
N LEU A 105 -4.42 -9.64 -2.26
CA LEU A 105 -3.43 -9.47 -3.34
C LEU A 105 -2.22 -10.39 -3.24
N LYS A 106 -1.79 -10.71 -2.01
CA LYS A 106 -0.52 -11.42 -1.75
C LYS A 106 -0.70 -12.75 -1.05
N ASN A 107 -1.92 -13.07 -0.62
CA ASN A 107 -2.22 -14.22 0.23
C ASN A 107 -1.51 -14.19 1.60
N LEU A 108 -0.92 -13.07 2.01
CA LEU A 108 -0.19 -12.94 3.28
C LEU A 108 -1.10 -12.48 4.43
N ASP A 109 -0.77 -12.90 5.65
CA ASP A 109 -1.42 -12.45 6.87
C ASP A 109 -0.63 -11.30 7.51
N LEU A 110 -1.26 -10.12 7.65
CA LEU A 110 -0.60 -8.94 8.23
C LEU A 110 -0.67 -8.95 9.77
N LYS A 111 0.50 -8.93 10.41
CA LYS A 111 0.70 -8.65 11.83
C LYS A 111 1.39 -7.30 11.99
N VAL A 112 0.82 -6.41 12.78
CA VAL A 112 1.39 -5.08 13.09
C VAL A 112 1.83 -5.06 14.54
N ILE A 113 3.07 -4.63 14.80
CA ILE A 113 3.71 -4.66 16.12
C ILE A 113 4.24 -3.29 16.49
#